data_AF-A0A7C0XEP3-F1
#
_entry.id   AF-A0A7C0XEP3-F1
#
_cell.length_a   1.000
_cell.length_b   1.000
_cell.length_c   1.000
_cell.angle_alpha   90.00
_cell.angle_beta   90.00
_cell.angle_gamma   90.00
#
_symmetry.space_group_name_H-M   'P 1'
#
loop_
_entity.id
_entity.type
_entity.pdbx_description
1 polymer ?
#
loop_
_entity_poly.entity_id
_entity_poly.type
_entity_poly.pdbx_seq_one_letter_code
_entity_poly.pdbx_strand_id
1 'polypeptide(L)'
;YILEAMSREPMFRAALNIRYSEKILRKLRDKGLLISSYDRREEPEHVKRVEGATIPWGMKTAIERVGRVPDVVYHLGDWGKEPMIVLLGEDPVDLARMVASIGEELYEVD
;
A
#
# COMPACT_ATOMS: atom_id res chain seq x y z
N TYR A 1 2.42 7.97 2.00
CA TYR A 1 3.01 6.69 1.61
C TYR A 1 4.47 6.91 1.32
N ILE A 2 4.83 7.48 0.16
CA ILE A 2 6.23 7.53 -0.27
C ILE A 2 7.17 8.30 0.68
N LEU A 3 6.78 9.47 1.19
CA LEU A 3 7.64 10.24 2.10
C LEU A 3 7.96 9.51 3.42
N GLU A 4 7.00 8.75 3.95
CA GLU A 4 7.21 7.96 5.17
C GLU A 4 7.99 6.66 4.88
N ALA A 5 7.86 6.10 3.68
CA ALA A 5 8.74 5.01 3.24
C ALA A 5 10.20 5.50 3.13
N MET A 6 10.41 6.64 2.45
CA MET A 6 11.73 7.26 2.25
C MET A 6 12.43 7.65 3.56
N SER A 7 11.66 8.04 4.59
CA SER A 7 12.22 8.41 5.89
C SER A 7 12.85 7.20 6.62
N ARG A 8 12.46 5.98 6.26
CA ARG A 8 12.99 4.72 6.80
C ARG A 8 13.99 4.06 5.86
N GLU A 9 13.63 3.96 4.58
CA GLU A 9 14.41 3.29 3.54
C GLU A 9 14.44 4.20 2.28
N PRO A 10 15.48 5.04 2.10
CA PRO A 10 15.54 6.04 1.03
C PRO A 10 15.49 5.50 -0.41
N MET A 11 15.73 4.19 -0.59
CA MET A 11 15.64 3.52 -1.89
C MET A 11 14.21 3.50 -2.45
N PHE A 12 13.18 3.50 -1.60
CA PHE A 12 11.80 3.59 -2.06
C PHE A 12 11.51 5.01 -2.55
N ARG A 13 11.39 5.21 -3.87
CA ARG A 13 11.16 6.53 -4.49
C ARG A 13 9.92 6.61 -5.37
N ALA A 14 9.21 5.50 -5.55
CA ALA A 14 7.98 5.41 -6.30
C ALA A 14 6.86 4.78 -5.47
N ALA A 15 5.63 5.24 -5.69
CA ALA A 15 4.43 4.65 -5.14
C ALA A 15 3.33 4.65 -6.20
N LEU A 16 2.54 3.57 -6.27
CA LEU A 16 1.42 3.43 -7.20
C LEU A 16 0.19 2.92 -6.45
N ASN A 17 -0.87 3.71 -6.40
CA ASN A 17 -2.14 3.30 -5.82
C ASN A 17 -3.01 2.60 -6.88
N ILE A 18 -3.60 1.46 -6.50
CA ILE A 18 -4.53 0.70 -7.32
C ILE A 18 -5.77 0.32 -6.51
N ARG A 19 -6.84 -0.05 -7.22
CA ARG A 19 -8.09 -0.52 -6.61
C ARG A 19 -7.82 -1.70 -5.68
N TYR A 20 -8.44 -1.68 -4.49
CA TYR A 20 -8.45 -2.84 -3.62
C TYR A 20 -9.14 -4.05 -4.24
N SER A 21 -8.54 -5.23 -4.08
CA SER A 21 -9.16 -6.51 -4.39
C SER A 21 -8.40 -7.64 -3.70
N GLU A 22 -9.11 -8.57 -3.08
CA GLU A 22 -8.54 -9.81 -2.54
C GLU A 22 -7.86 -10.66 -3.64
N LYS A 23 -8.37 -10.62 -4.88
CA LYS A 23 -7.72 -11.30 -6.01
C LYS A 23 -6.33 -10.67 -6.29
N ILE A 24 -6.24 -9.34 -6.28
CA ILE A 24 -4.97 -8.61 -6.50
C ILE A 24 -3.99 -8.86 -5.36
N LEU A 25 -4.43 -8.79 -4.10
CA LEU A 25 -3.57 -9.05 -2.94
C LEU A 25 -2.98 -10.46 -2.96
N ARG A 26 -3.77 -11.47 -3.35
CA ARG A 26 -3.27 -12.84 -3.52
C ARG A 26 -2.18 -12.91 -4.59
N LYS A 27 -2.42 -12.35 -5.78
CA LYS A 27 -1.41 -12.29 -6.85
C LYS A 27 -0.11 -11.59 -6.43
N LEU A 28 -0.21 -10.47 -5.72
CA LEU A 28 0.95 -9.76 -5.17
C LEU A 28 1.74 -10.64 -4.18
N ARG A 29 1.03 -11.39 -3.32
CA ARG A 29 1.64 -12.33 -2.37
C ARG A 29 2.30 -13.51 -3.08
N ASP A 30 1.67 -14.05 -4.12
CA ASP A 30 2.20 -15.16 -4.93
C ASP A 30 3.49 -14.76 -5.66
N LYS A 31 3.64 -13.48 -6.01
CA LYS A 31 4.87 -12.89 -6.55
C LYS A 31 5.94 -12.60 -5.48
N GLY A 32 5.70 -12.98 -4.22
CA GLY A 32 6.67 -12.88 -3.13
C GLY A 32 6.81 -11.50 -2.49
N LEU A 33 5.89 -10.57 -2.78
CA LEU A 33 5.94 -9.22 -2.22
C LEU A 33 5.56 -9.22 -0.73
N LEU A 34 6.28 -8.43 0.06
CA LEU A 34 5.96 -8.17 1.45
C LEU A 34 4.75 -7.24 1.54
N ILE A 35 3.64 -7.77 2.05
CA ILE A 35 2.38 -7.03 2.19
C ILE A 35 2.14 -6.71 3.66
N SER A 36 1.85 -5.45 3.96
CA SER A 36 1.34 -5.01 5.25
C SER A 36 0.08 -4.15 5.09
N SER A 37 -0.56 -3.80 6.19
CA SER A 37 -1.81 -3.05 6.20
C SER A 37 -1.98 -2.20 7.45
N TYR A 38 -2.92 -1.27 7.38
CA TYR A 38 -3.42 -0.54 8.54
C TYR A 38 -4.94 -0.39 8.44
N ASP A 39 -5.59 -0.25 9.59
CA ASP A 39 -7.03 -0.05 9.69
C ASP A 39 -7.34 1.38 10.11
N ARG A 40 -8.06 2.14 9.28
CA ARG A 40 -8.43 3.54 9.57
C ARG A 40 -9.32 3.68 10.81
N ARG A 41 -9.98 2.61 11.23
CA ARG A 41 -10.79 2.59 12.48
C ARG A 41 -9.92 2.62 13.72
N GLU A 42 -8.66 2.18 13.63
CA GLU A 42 -7.66 2.21 14.70
C GLU A 42 -6.93 3.57 14.78
N GLU A 43 -7.18 4.48 13.83
CA GLU A 43 -6.53 5.78 13.79
C GLU A 43 -6.94 6.63 15.01
N PRO A 44 -5.98 7.12 15.82
CA PRO A 44 -6.30 7.93 16.99
C PRO A 44 -7.02 9.23 16.61
N GLU A 45 -8.00 9.63 17.42
CA GLU A 45 -8.80 10.84 17.18
C GLU A 45 -7.97 12.14 17.03
N HIS A 46 -6.84 12.24 17.73
CA HIS A 46 -5.95 13.39 17.58
C HIS A 46 -5.21 13.42 16.23
N VAL A 47 -5.01 12.27 15.59
CA VAL A 47 -4.46 12.14 14.23
C VAL A 47 -5.56 12.45 13.21
N LYS A 48 -6.77 11.87 13.38
CA LYS A 48 -7.92 12.08 12.47
C LYS A 48 -8.29 13.55 12.29
N ARG A 49 -8.13 14.36 13.34
CA ARG A 49 -8.43 15.81 13.31
C ARG A 49 -7.39 16.64 12.56
N VAL A 50 -6.20 16.10 12.30
CA VAL A 50 -5.12 16.80 11.60
C VAL A 50 -5.15 16.41 10.14
N GLU A 51 -5.38 17.40 9.28
CA GLU A 51 -5.36 17.17 7.83
C GLU A 51 -4.02 16.58 7.38
N GLY A 52 -4.09 15.53 6.55
CA GLY A 52 -2.91 14.86 6.01
C GLY A 52 -2.20 13.88 6.97
N ALA A 53 -2.65 13.72 8.22
CA ALA A 53 -1.95 12.89 9.21
C ALA A 53 -2.26 11.38 9.11
N THR A 54 -3.39 11.00 8.51
CA THR A 54 -3.80 9.59 8.36
C THR A 54 -2.81 8.74 7.59
N ILE A 55 -2.26 9.27 6.50
CA ILE A 55 -1.35 8.51 5.64
C ILE A 55 0.01 8.26 6.32
N PRO A 56 0.68 9.27 6.92
CA PRO A 56 1.87 9.03 7.73
C PRO A 56 1.63 8.05 8.88
N TRP A 57 0.54 8.21 9.63
CA TRP A 57 0.19 7.29 10.72
C TRP A 57 -0.01 5.86 10.20
N GLY A 58 -0.84 5.68 9.17
CA GLY A 58 -1.12 4.35 8.61
C GLY A 58 0.11 3.66 8.04
N MET A 59 1.00 4.42 7.40
CA MET A 59 2.28 3.89 6.91
C MET A 59 3.19 3.46 8.06
N LYS A 60 3.30 4.25 9.15
CA LYS A 60 4.06 3.85 10.35
C LYS A 60 3.50 2.57 10.97
N THR A 61 2.18 2.50 11.16
CA THR A 61 1.50 1.30 11.67
C THR A 61 1.78 0.08 10.79
N ALA A 62 1.72 0.23 9.47
CA ALA A 62 2.01 -0.85 8.53
C ALA A 62 3.49 -1.30 8.60
N ILE A 63 4.44 -0.37 8.72
CA ILE A 63 5.87 -0.67 8.87
C ILE A 63 6.13 -1.42 10.19
N GLU A 64 5.58 -0.93 11.30
CA GLU A 64 5.77 -1.52 12.63
C GLU A 64 5.25 -2.96 12.70
N ARG A 65 4.16 -3.29 12.01
CA ARG A 65 3.61 -4.65 11.93
C ARG A 65 4.55 -5.67 11.29
N VAL A 66 5.43 -5.25 10.37
CA VAL A 66 6.34 -6.15 9.63
C VAL A 66 7.83 -5.85 9.85
N GLY A 67 8.16 -4.82 10.64
CA GLY A 67 9.52 -4.47 11.05
C GLY A 67 10.38 -3.75 10.00
N ARG A 68 9.85 -3.48 8.80
CA ARG A 68 10.56 -2.83 7.68
C ARG A 68 9.56 -2.18 6.71
N VAL A 69 10.04 -1.43 5.73
CA VAL A 69 9.16 -0.91 4.67
C VAL A 69 8.63 -2.08 3.83
N PRO A 70 7.30 -2.29 3.75
CA PRO A 70 6.71 -3.32 2.90
C PRO A 70 6.69 -2.89 1.44
N ASP A 71 6.69 -3.86 0.52
CA ASP A 71 6.50 -3.60 -0.92
C ASP A 71 5.07 -3.14 -1.23
N VAL A 72 4.10 -3.57 -0.40
CA VAL A 72 2.68 -3.26 -0.56
C VAL A 72 2.05 -2.87 0.78
N VAL A 73 1.31 -1.77 0.79
CA VAL A 73 0.44 -1.37 1.90
C VAL A 73 -1.00 -1.27 1.43
N TYR A 74 -1.95 -1.80 2.19
CA TYR A 74 -3.37 -1.62 1.89
C TYR A 74 -4.19 -1.19 3.11
N HIS A 75 -5.37 -0.65 2.85
CA HIS A 75 -6.42 -0.44 3.85
C HIS A 75 -7.80 -0.73 3.27
N LEU A 76 -8.74 -1.13 4.12
CA LEU A 76 -10.12 -1.47 3.74
C LEU A 76 -11.05 -0.25 3.62
N GLY A 77 -10.49 0.96 3.73
CA GLY A 77 -11.26 2.19 3.65
C GLY A 77 -11.81 2.60 5.01
N ASP A 78 -12.74 3.53 5.00
CA ASP A 78 -13.53 3.98 6.15
C ASP A 78 -14.78 4.70 5.61
N TRP A 79 -15.64 5.23 6.47
CA TRP A 79 -16.77 6.05 6.06
C TRP A 79 -16.32 7.20 5.13
N GLY A 80 -16.82 7.19 3.89
CA GLY A 80 -16.45 8.18 2.87
C GLY A 80 -15.00 8.06 2.34
N LYS A 81 -14.32 6.92 2.56
CA LYS A 81 -12.97 6.63 2.08
C LYS A 81 -12.91 5.25 1.42
N GLU A 82 -12.55 5.22 0.14
CA GLU A 82 -12.45 3.97 -0.62
C GLU A 82 -11.28 3.10 -0.16
N PRO A 83 -11.40 1.76 -0.20
CA PRO A 83 -10.28 0.85 0.03
C PRO A 83 -9.25 0.94 -1.10
N MET A 84 -7.96 0.80 -0.78
CA MET A 84 -6.88 0.84 -1.78
C MET A 84 -5.70 -0.06 -1.42
N ILE A 85 -4.95 -0.43 -2.45
CA ILE A 85 -3.63 -1.07 -2.38
C ILE A 85 -2.62 -0.05 -2.91
N VAL A 86 -1.49 0.11 -2.23
CA VAL A 86 -0.39 0.99 -2.61
C VAL A 86 0.87 0.16 -2.72
N LEU A 87 1.42 0.06 -3.93
CA LEU A 87 2.72 -0.55 -4.19
C LEU A 87 3.81 0.50 -3.98
N LEU A 88 4.93 0.10 -3.41
CA LEU A 88 6.11 0.90 -3.17
C LEU A 88 7.31 0.27 -3.89
N GLY A 89 8.18 1.09 -4.47
CA GLY A 89 9.38 0.60 -5.15
C GLY A 89 10.38 1.71 -5.44
N GLU A 90 11.49 1.36 -6.08
CA GLU A 90 12.55 2.32 -6.45
C GLU A 90 12.22 3.09 -7.74
N ASP A 91 11.57 2.41 -8.69
CA ASP A 91 11.30 2.90 -10.04
C ASP A 91 9.80 2.80 -10.38
N PRO A 92 9.15 3.89 -10.86
CA PRO A 92 7.72 3.89 -11.17
C PRO A 92 7.37 3.03 -12.40
N VAL A 93 8.29 2.84 -13.35
CA VAL A 93 8.09 2.01 -14.54
C VAL A 93 7.99 0.54 -14.13
N ASP A 94 8.81 0.09 -13.19
CA ASP A 94 8.73 -1.29 -12.70
C ASP A 94 7.43 -1.56 -11.92
N LEU A 95 6.96 -0.59 -11.14
CA LEU A 95 5.63 -0.67 -10.51
C LEU A 95 4.52 -0.73 -11.56
N ALA A 96 4.59 0.08 -12.61
CA ALA A 96 3.60 0.07 -13.68
C ALA A 96 3.59 -1.26 -14.44
N ARG A 97 4.76 -1.83 -14.76
CA ARG A 97 4.90 -3.16 -15.38
C ARG A 97 4.31 -4.26 -14.49
N MET A 98 4.58 -4.22 -13.18
CA MET A 98 4.02 -5.17 -12.21
C MET A 98 2.49 -5.12 -12.22
N VAL A 99 1.90 -3.93 -12.16
CA VAL A 99 0.44 -3.75 -12.15
C VAL A 99 -0.18 -4.17 -13.48
N ALA A 100 0.45 -3.86 -14.61
CA ALA A 100 -0.02 -4.29 -15.93
C ALA A 100 -0.03 -5.83 -16.04
N SER A 101 1.06 -6.50 -15.64
CA SER A 101 1.15 -7.97 -15.60
C SER A 101 0.05 -8.59 -14.73
N ILE A 102 -0.25 -8.01 -13.57
CA ILE A 102 -1.35 -8.49 -12.71
C ILE A 102 -2.71 -8.28 -13.41
N GLY A 103 -2.90 -7.17 -14.11
CA GLY A 103 -4.11 -6.91 -14.89
C GLY A 103 -4.35 -7.95 -15.98
N GLU A 104 -3.30 -8.30 -16.73
CA GLU A 104 -3.33 -9.35 -17.77
C GLU A 104 -3.64 -10.73 -17.16
N GLU A 105 -2.94 -11.12 -16.10
CA GLU A 105 -3.18 -12.40 -15.41
C GLU A 105 -4.59 -12.54 -14.82
N LEU A 106 -5.24 -11.43 -14.46
CA LEU A 106 -6.61 -11.44 -13.98
C LEU A 106 -7.62 -11.56 -15.11
N TYR A 107 -7.29 -11.07 -16.30
CA TYR A 107 -8.13 -11.18 -17.49
C TYR A 107 -8.08 -12.58 -18.10
N GLU A 108 -6.94 -13.27 -18.07
CA GLU A 108 -6.81 -14.63 -18.62
C GLU A 108 -7.49 -15.73 -17.78
N VAL A 109 -7.87 -15.41 -16.53
CA VAL A 109 -8.44 -16.36 -15.57
C VAL A 109 -9.96 -16.21 -15.41
N ASP A 110 -10.55 -15.11 -15.92
CA ASP A 110 -12.00 -14.88 -15.99
C ASP A 110 -12.55 -15.23 -17.39
#